data_AF-A0A3S1GC54-F1
#
_entry.id   AF-A0A3S1GC54-F1
#
_cell.length_a   1.000
_cell.length_b   1.000
_cell.length_c   1.000
_cell.angle_alpha   90.00
_cell.angle_beta   90.00
_cell.angle_gamma   90.00
#
_symmetry.space_group_name_H-M   'P 1'
#
loop_
_entity.id
_entity.type
_entity.pdbx_description
1 polymer ?
#
loop_
_entity_poly.entity_id
_entity_poly.type
_entity_poly.pdbx_seq_one_letter_code
_entity_poly.pdbx_strand_id
1 'polypeptide(L)'
;MADIISIRTGAEPAGRLLAGRLRLIAFAAIAAFMIAGPVAEQVFGVRTALLRSWTMFSAIGLGVIDASFEIRRPDGALVPLDRFEMLGAPRNGGLKWIQNRDGLASVIKRLCTAAGQGADIRVRARQGTRDGWQTIHSDAQNACAE
;
A
#
# COMPACT_ATOMS: atom_id res chain seq x y z
N MET A 1 36.03 78.52 -15.67
CA MET A 1 36.47 77.80 -14.46
C MET A 1 35.39 76.80 -14.10
N ALA A 2 35.79 75.55 -13.94
CA ALA A 2 34.94 74.42 -13.61
C ALA A 2 34.46 74.47 -12.15
N ASP A 3 33.27 73.95 -11.87
CA ASP A 3 33.18 72.70 -11.10
C ASP A 3 31.76 72.10 -11.16
N ILE A 4 31.68 70.93 -11.79
CA ILE A 4 30.55 70.02 -11.75
C ILE A 4 30.93 68.96 -10.72
N ILE A 5 30.38 69.02 -9.52
CA ILE A 5 30.47 67.90 -8.57
C ILE A 5 29.23 67.03 -8.75
N SER A 6 29.41 66.07 -9.65
CA SER A 6 28.64 64.85 -9.78
C SER A 6 28.80 63.99 -8.52
N ILE A 7 27.71 63.74 -7.79
CA ILE A 7 27.56 62.52 -6.99
C ILE A 7 26.14 61.98 -7.22
N ARG A 8 25.95 61.27 -8.33
CA ARG A 8 24.89 60.26 -8.42
C ARG A 8 25.46 58.98 -7.81
N THR A 9 25.26 58.79 -6.50
CA THR A 9 25.49 57.52 -5.81
C THR A 9 24.47 56.50 -6.31
N GLY A 10 24.79 55.83 -7.42
CA GLY A 10 24.13 54.60 -7.83
C GLY A 10 24.49 53.50 -6.85
N ALA A 11 23.64 53.28 -5.84
CA ALA A 11 23.78 52.19 -4.90
C ALA A 11 22.53 51.30 -4.92
N GLU A 12 22.36 50.52 -5.99
CA GLU A 12 21.72 49.20 -5.96
C GLU A 12 22.22 48.40 -7.19
N PRO A 13 22.82 47.20 -6.99
CA PRO A 13 21.99 45.99 -6.96
C PRO A 13 22.54 44.85 -6.06
N ALA A 14 23.20 45.15 -4.94
CA ALA A 14 23.75 44.11 -4.07
C ALA A 14 22.67 43.23 -3.42
N GLY A 15 21.52 43.83 -3.05
CA GLY A 15 20.42 43.12 -2.38
C GLY A 15 19.72 42.07 -3.25
N ARG A 16 19.60 42.31 -4.57
CA ARG A 16 18.94 41.39 -5.50
C ARG A 16 19.76 40.14 -5.81
N LEU A 17 21.09 40.28 -5.91
CA LEU A 17 22.00 39.15 -6.12
C LEU A 17 22.08 38.25 -4.89
N LEU A 18 22.10 38.85 -3.68
CA LEU A 18 22.12 38.11 -2.42
C LEU A 18 20.81 37.34 -2.21
N ALA A 19 19.67 37.98 -2.46
CA ALA A 19 18.36 37.34 -2.39
C ALA A 19 18.20 36.22 -3.43
N GLY A 20 18.72 36.40 -4.65
CA GLY A 20 18.74 35.37 -5.69
C GLY A 20 19.56 34.14 -5.30
N ARG A 21 20.77 34.35 -4.75
CA ARG A 21 21.62 33.26 -4.25
C ARG A 21 21.00 32.52 -3.07
N LEU A 22 20.37 33.25 -2.14
CA LEU A 22 19.69 32.64 -1.00
C LEU A 22 18.51 31.77 -1.45
N ARG A 23 17.72 32.23 -2.41
CA ARG A 23 16.63 31.44 -3.01
C ARG A 23 17.17 30.18 -3.68
N LEU A 24 18.23 30.30 -4.47
CA LEU A 24 18.87 29.16 -5.12
C LEU A 24 19.33 28.10 -4.10
N ILE A 25 20.00 28.53 -3.02
CA ILE A 25 20.44 27.63 -1.95
C ILE A 25 19.25 26.96 -1.28
N ALA A 26 18.19 27.71 -0.99
CA ALA A 26 16.97 27.15 -0.40
C ALA A 26 16.32 26.10 -1.31
N PHE A 27 16.20 26.37 -2.61
CA PHE A 27 15.67 25.41 -3.57
C PHE A 27 16.55 24.17 -3.70
N ALA A 28 17.87 24.34 -3.77
CA ALA A 28 18.81 23.22 -3.83
C ALA A 28 18.73 22.35 -2.56
N ALA A 29 18.60 22.95 -1.39
CA ALA A 29 18.45 22.22 -0.13
C ALA A 29 17.13 21.43 -0.07
N ILE A 30 16.01 22.03 -0.51
CA ILE A 30 14.71 21.35 -0.59
C ILE A 30 14.77 20.19 -1.58
N ALA A 31 15.34 20.42 -2.78
CA ALA A 31 15.47 19.39 -3.81
C ALA A 31 16.36 18.23 -3.33
N ALA A 32 17.51 18.53 -2.72
CA ALA A 32 18.39 17.53 -2.13
C ALA A 32 17.67 16.72 -1.04
N PHE A 33 16.90 17.38 -0.17
CA PHE A 33 16.11 16.70 0.86
C PHE A 33 15.02 15.79 0.27
N MET A 34 14.30 16.25 -0.76
CA MET A 34 13.29 15.44 -1.45
C MET A 34 13.88 14.18 -2.11
N ILE A 35 15.11 14.27 -2.62
CA ILE A 35 15.81 13.16 -3.28
C ILE A 35 16.49 12.23 -2.26
N ALA A 36 16.95 12.76 -1.13
CA ALA A 36 17.72 12.00 -0.14
C ALA A 36 16.93 10.81 0.44
N GLY A 37 15.63 10.96 0.66
CA GLY A 37 14.77 9.86 1.15
C GLY A 37 14.75 8.65 0.20
N PRO A 38 14.31 8.80 -1.06
CA PRO A 38 14.35 7.73 -2.05
C PRO A 38 15.74 7.13 -2.27
N VAL A 39 16.80 7.96 -2.32
CA VAL A 39 18.18 7.47 -2.53
C VAL A 39 18.66 6.61 -1.35
N ALA A 40 18.37 7.01 -0.11
CA ALA A 40 18.72 6.24 1.08
C ALA A 40 18.07 4.84 1.07
N GLU A 41 16.80 4.76 0.65
CA GLU A 41 16.10 3.48 0.56
C GLU A 41 16.55 2.65 -0.66
N GLN A 42 16.68 3.25 -1.84
CA GLN A 42 16.93 2.52 -3.09
C GLN A 42 18.39 2.11 -3.30
N VAL A 43 19.35 2.94 -2.90
CA VAL A 43 20.78 2.68 -3.12
C VAL A 43 21.40 2.00 -1.90
N PHE A 44 21.00 2.41 -0.70
CA PHE A 44 21.63 1.95 0.54
C PHE A 44 20.75 0.98 1.34
N GLY A 45 19.47 0.79 0.98
CA GLY A 45 18.55 -0.10 1.69
C GLY A 45 18.20 0.36 3.12
N VAL A 46 18.52 1.61 3.48
CA VAL A 46 18.35 2.10 4.85
C VAL A 46 17.00 2.81 4.99
N ARG A 47 16.17 2.35 5.92
CA ARG A 47 14.89 2.99 6.29
C ARG A 47 15.06 3.72 7.61
N THR A 48 15.06 5.06 7.60
CA THR A 48 15.05 5.88 8.83
C THR A 48 13.81 6.76 8.90
N ALA A 49 13.44 7.19 10.11
CA ALA A 49 12.29 8.07 10.31
C ALA A 49 12.47 9.47 9.65
N LEU A 50 13.72 9.92 9.51
CA LEU A 50 14.09 11.23 8.95
C LEU A 50 14.20 11.24 7.41
N LEU A 51 14.63 10.14 6.80
CA LEU A 51 14.80 9.99 5.35
C LEU A 51 13.77 9.01 4.78
N ARG A 52 12.53 9.08 5.28
CA ARG A 52 11.46 8.21 4.80
C ARG A 52 11.13 8.57 3.35
N SER A 53 11.05 7.57 2.48
CA SER A 53 10.59 7.78 1.10
C SER A 53 9.16 8.33 1.09
N TRP A 54 8.95 9.34 0.25
CA TRP A 54 7.61 9.86 -0.04
C TRP A 54 6.87 8.82 -0.87
N THR A 55 5.94 8.10 -0.25
CA THR A 55 5.10 7.11 -0.91
C THR A 55 3.77 7.77 -1.30
N MET A 56 3.51 7.86 -2.61
CA MET A 56 2.27 8.46 -3.14
C MET A 56 1.02 7.69 -2.70
N PHE A 57 1.15 6.39 -2.41
CA PHE A 57 0.10 5.52 -1.90
C PHE A 57 0.59 4.79 -0.65
N SER A 58 0.22 5.28 0.53
CA SER A 58 0.74 4.75 1.79
C SER A 58 -0.18 3.75 2.49
N ALA A 59 -1.44 3.61 2.05
CA ALA A 59 -2.45 2.80 2.76
C ALA A 59 -3.43 1.99 1.88
N ILE A 60 -3.50 2.25 0.57
CA ILE A 60 -4.44 1.51 -0.30
C ILE A 60 -3.91 0.07 -0.46
N GLY A 61 -4.62 -0.90 0.11
CA GLY A 61 -4.28 -2.32 0.02
C GLY A 61 -3.61 -2.92 1.26
N LEU A 62 -3.20 -2.12 2.25
CA LEU A 62 -2.67 -2.65 3.51
C LEU A 62 -3.80 -3.30 4.32
N GLY A 63 -3.59 -4.54 4.72
CA GLY A 63 -4.56 -5.33 5.48
C GLY A 63 -5.65 -5.99 4.63
N VAL A 64 -5.78 -5.65 3.34
CA VAL A 64 -6.75 -6.26 2.43
C VAL A 64 -6.43 -7.74 2.27
N ILE A 65 -7.44 -8.58 2.45
CA ILE A 65 -7.35 -10.01 2.21
C ILE A 65 -7.94 -10.32 0.84
N ASP A 66 -7.09 -10.88 -0.01
CA ASP A 66 -7.50 -11.55 -1.24
C ASP A 66 -7.62 -13.04 -0.95
N ALA A 67 -8.80 -13.61 -1.18
CA ALA A 67 -9.12 -14.99 -0.85
C ALA A 67 -9.91 -15.66 -1.98
N SER A 68 -9.43 -16.83 -2.39
CA SER A 68 -10.11 -17.73 -3.32
C SER A 68 -10.54 -19.01 -2.60
N PHE A 69 -11.71 -19.50 -2.98
CA PHE A 69 -12.33 -20.69 -2.39
C PHE A 69 -12.52 -21.72 -3.50
N GLU A 70 -12.18 -22.96 -3.20
CA GLU A 70 -12.45 -24.11 -4.05
C GLU A 70 -13.15 -25.17 -3.22
N ILE A 71 -14.03 -25.95 -3.83
CA ILE A 71 -14.69 -27.08 -3.19
C ILE A 71 -14.36 -28.36 -3.95
N ARG A 72 -14.07 -29.42 -3.21
CA ARG A 72 -13.90 -30.77 -3.79
C ARG A 72 -15.27 -31.37 -4.04
N ARG A 73 -15.54 -31.71 -5.29
CA ARG A 73 -16.73 -32.46 -5.68
C ARG A 73 -16.59 -33.95 -5.33
N PRO A 74 -17.70 -34.71 -5.33
CA PRO A 74 -17.68 -36.16 -5.09
C PRO A 74 -16.82 -36.95 -6.08
N ASP A 75 -16.61 -36.40 -7.29
CA ASP A 75 -15.72 -36.93 -8.33
C ASP A 75 -14.22 -36.69 -8.03
N GLY A 76 -13.90 -36.02 -6.92
CA GLY A 76 -12.55 -35.65 -6.51
C GLY A 76 -12.02 -34.37 -7.16
N ALA A 77 -12.74 -33.75 -8.09
CA ALA A 77 -12.31 -32.53 -8.75
C ALA A 77 -12.45 -31.32 -7.83
N LEU A 78 -11.43 -30.46 -7.80
CA LEU A 78 -11.51 -29.14 -7.18
C LEU A 78 -12.12 -28.15 -8.16
N VAL A 79 -13.19 -27.48 -7.74
CA VAL A 79 -13.82 -26.41 -8.54
C VAL A 79 -13.92 -25.10 -7.77
N PRO A 80 -13.81 -23.94 -8.47
CA PRO A 80 -14.03 -22.65 -7.85
C PRO A 80 -15.39 -22.57 -7.16
N LEU A 81 -15.39 -22.14 -5.90
CA LEU A 81 -16.60 -21.93 -5.10
C LEU A 81 -16.91 -20.43 -5.03
N ASP A 82 -18.05 -20.03 -5.60
CA ASP A 82 -18.53 -18.67 -5.44
C ASP A 82 -19.17 -18.50 -4.05
N ARG A 83 -18.46 -17.79 -3.16
CA ARG A 83 -18.93 -17.51 -1.80
C ARG A 83 -20.24 -16.72 -1.74
N PHE A 84 -20.56 -15.90 -2.74
CA PHE A 84 -21.78 -15.10 -2.76
C PHE A 84 -22.98 -15.98 -3.07
N GLU A 85 -22.84 -16.85 -4.07
CA GLU A 85 -23.88 -17.82 -4.44
C GLU A 85 -24.12 -18.83 -3.31
N MET A 86 -23.03 -19.39 -2.76
CA MET A 86 -23.10 -20.38 -1.68
C MET A 86 -23.77 -19.83 -0.41
N LEU A 87 -23.55 -18.56 -0.09
CA LEU A 87 -24.10 -17.93 1.12
C LEU A 87 -25.38 -17.13 0.87
N GLY A 88 -25.92 -17.14 -0.36
CA GLY A 88 -27.08 -16.33 -0.74
C GLY A 88 -26.90 -14.83 -0.46
N ALA A 89 -25.66 -14.33 -0.57
CA ALA A 89 -25.30 -12.97 -0.18
C ALA A 89 -25.14 -12.05 -1.39
N PRO A 90 -25.56 -10.76 -1.29
CA PRO A 90 -25.40 -9.82 -2.40
C PRO A 90 -23.91 -9.48 -2.62
N ARG A 91 -23.50 -9.37 -3.90
CA ARG A 91 -22.10 -9.07 -4.30
C ARG A 91 -21.60 -7.69 -3.87
N ASN A 92 -22.51 -6.76 -3.59
CA ASN A 92 -22.21 -5.41 -3.10
C ASN A 92 -22.32 -5.28 -1.56
N GLY A 93 -22.56 -6.37 -0.83
CA GLY A 93 -22.67 -6.37 0.62
C GLY A 93 -21.35 -6.56 1.36
N GLY A 94 -21.44 -6.84 2.66
CA GLY A 94 -20.27 -7.03 3.54
C GLY A 94 -19.35 -8.19 3.15
N LEU A 95 -19.81 -9.14 2.32
CA LEU A 95 -18.99 -10.24 1.81
C LEU A 95 -18.05 -9.82 0.66
N LYS A 96 -18.24 -8.61 0.11
CA LYS A 96 -17.41 -8.07 -0.97
C LYS A 96 -15.95 -7.94 -0.54
N TRP A 97 -15.71 -7.52 0.70
CA TRP A 97 -14.39 -7.24 1.24
C TRP A 97 -14.16 -8.02 2.53
N ILE A 98 -13.07 -8.79 2.57
CA ILE A 98 -12.60 -9.44 3.80
C ILE A 98 -11.56 -8.51 4.43
N GLN A 99 -11.94 -7.85 5.52
CA GLN A 99 -11.15 -6.77 6.11
C GLN A 99 -9.98 -7.26 6.98
N ASN A 100 -10.11 -8.44 7.57
CA ASN A 100 -9.14 -9.00 8.51
C ASN A 100 -9.26 -10.53 8.61
N ARG A 101 -8.33 -11.15 9.35
CA ARG A 101 -8.27 -12.61 9.51
C ARG A 101 -9.51 -13.19 10.19
N ASP A 102 -10.11 -12.47 11.13
CA ASP A 102 -11.34 -12.90 11.80
C ASP A 102 -12.53 -12.93 10.83
N GLY A 103 -12.60 -11.94 9.93
CA GLY A 103 -13.55 -11.90 8.84
C GLY A 103 -13.36 -13.07 7.88
N LEU A 104 -12.11 -13.43 7.57
CA LEU A 104 -11.81 -14.62 6.77
C LEU A 104 -12.31 -15.88 7.47
N ALA A 105 -11.98 -16.08 8.74
CA ALA A 105 -12.43 -17.23 9.54
C ALA A 105 -13.96 -17.31 9.63
N SER A 106 -14.64 -16.17 9.80
CA SER A 106 -16.10 -16.09 9.81
C SER A 106 -16.70 -16.53 8.46
N VAL A 107 -16.12 -16.10 7.35
CA VAL A 107 -16.56 -16.50 6.00
C VAL A 107 -16.33 -18.00 5.78
N ILE A 108 -15.17 -18.53 6.15
CA ILE A 108 -14.86 -19.96 6.06
C ILE A 108 -15.88 -20.78 6.85
N LYS A 109 -16.13 -20.41 8.12
CA LYS A 109 -17.11 -21.09 8.97
C LYS A 109 -18.49 -21.13 8.34
N ARG A 110 -18.96 -20.00 7.81
CA ARG A 110 -20.26 -19.91 7.12
C ARG A 110 -20.31 -20.79 5.88
N LEU A 111 -19.23 -20.83 5.08
CA LEU A 111 -19.14 -21.68 3.90
C LEU A 111 -19.16 -23.16 4.27
N CYS A 112 -18.42 -23.57 5.28
CA CYS A 112 -18.43 -24.95 5.77
C CYS A 112 -19.81 -25.36 6.30
N THR A 113 -20.49 -24.48 7.05
CA THR A 113 -21.87 -24.73 7.49
C THR A 113 -22.84 -24.85 6.30
N ALA A 114 -22.71 -23.99 5.30
CA ALA A 114 -23.57 -24.04 4.10
C ALA A 114 -23.30 -25.27 3.22
N ALA A 115 -22.05 -25.71 3.14
CA ALA A 115 -21.64 -26.87 2.35
C ALA A 115 -22.05 -28.22 2.99
N GLY A 116 -22.30 -28.21 4.30
CA GLY A 116 -22.74 -29.40 5.04
C GLY A 116 -21.57 -30.26 5.54
N GLN A 117 -21.93 -31.33 6.24
CA GLN A 117 -20.95 -32.25 6.84
C GLN A 117 -20.15 -32.99 5.77
N GLY A 118 -18.83 -33.09 5.98
CA GLY A 118 -17.92 -33.79 5.06
C GLY A 118 -17.49 -32.97 3.84
N ALA A 119 -17.88 -31.70 3.75
CA ALA A 119 -17.37 -30.81 2.70
C ALA A 119 -15.85 -30.65 2.80
N ASP A 120 -15.19 -30.64 1.65
CA ASP A 120 -13.77 -30.32 1.54
C ASP A 120 -13.61 -28.99 0.78
N ILE A 121 -13.44 -27.92 1.55
CA ILE A 121 -13.22 -26.57 1.01
C ILE A 121 -11.74 -26.21 1.16
N ARG A 122 -11.12 -25.86 0.04
CA ARG A 122 -9.74 -25.36 0.00
C ARG A 122 -9.75 -23.84 -0.08
N VAL A 123 -8.96 -23.22 0.78
CA VAL A 123 -8.89 -21.77 0.90
C VAL A 123 -7.47 -21.31 0.67
N ARG A 124 -7.28 -20.45 -0.32
CA ARG A 124 -6.04 -19.74 -0.53
C ARG A 124 -6.28 -18.29 -0.21
N ALA A 125 -5.53 -17.74 0.75
CA ALA A 125 -5.66 -16.34 1.13
C ALA A 125 -4.31 -15.68 1.31
N ARG A 126 -4.22 -14.44 0.82
CA ARG A 126 -3.06 -13.56 0.94
C ARG A 126 -3.49 -12.20 1.46
N GLN A 127 -2.63 -11.59 2.27
CA GLN A 127 -2.84 -10.28 2.88
C GLN A 127 -1.85 -9.29 2.30
N GLY A 128 -2.33 -8.10 1.93
CA GLY A 128 -1.47 -6.99 1.53
C GLY A 128 -0.72 -6.43 2.75
N THR A 129 0.60 -6.48 2.73
CA THR A 129 1.49 -5.88 3.73
C THR A 129 2.37 -4.81 3.07
N ARG A 130 3.16 -4.09 3.89
CA ARG A 130 4.11 -3.10 3.36
C ARG A 130 5.20 -3.72 2.49
N ASP A 131 5.44 -5.02 2.65
CA ASP A 131 6.45 -5.78 1.92
C ASP A 131 5.83 -6.59 0.76
N GLY A 132 4.54 -6.33 0.43
CA GLY A 132 3.81 -6.99 -0.65
C GLY A 132 2.75 -7.97 -0.18
N TRP A 133 2.36 -8.90 -1.05
CA TRP A 133 1.38 -9.94 -0.71
C TRP A 133 2.03 -11.05 0.12
N GLN A 134 1.52 -11.30 1.32
CA GLN A 134 1.93 -12.42 2.16
C GLN A 134 0.84 -13.46 2.26
N THR A 135 1.18 -14.73 2.04
CA THR A 135 0.25 -15.85 2.22
C THR A 135 -0.11 -15.97 3.70
N ILE A 136 -1.42 -15.93 3.99
CA ILE A 136 -1.95 -16.11 5.34
C ILE A 136 -2.73 -17.42 5.50
N HIS A 137 -3.14 -18.03 4.39
CA HIS A 137 -3.80 -19.33 4.34
C HIS A 137 -3.41 -20.08 3.07
N SER A 138 -3.03 -21.34 3.20
CA SER A 138 -2.75 -22.24 2.07
C SER A 138 -3.91 -23.21 1.83
N ASP A 139 -4.06 -23.65 0.59
CA ASP A 139 -5.05 -24.63 0.13
C ASP A 139 -4.65 -26.10 0.44
N ALA A 140 -3.54 -26.30 1.16
CA ALA A 140 -3.02 -27.62 1.48
C ALA A 140 -3.95 -28.43 2.39
N GLN A 141 -4.76 -27.76 3.21
CA GLN A 141 -5.65 -28.39 4.18
C GLN A 141 -7.12 -28.07 3.88
N ASN A 142 -7.99 -29.00 4.26
CA ASN A 142 -9.42 -28.78 4.22
C ASN A 142 -9.79 -27.78 5.32
N ALA A 143 -10.35 -26.63 4.93
CA ALA A 143 -10.75 -25.57 5.85
C ALA A 143 -12.00 -25.93 6.68
N CYS A 144 -12.70 -27.01 6.32
CA CYS A 144 -13.84 -27.55 7.05
C CYS A 144 -13.50 -28.79 7.90
N ALA A 145 -12.22 -29.18 7.99
CA ALA A 145 -11.79 -30.37 8.73
C ALA A 145 -11.57 -30.14 10.24
N GLU A 146 -12.32 -29.20 10.84
CA GLU A 146 -12.36 -28.98 12.30
C GLU A 146 -13.58 -29.66 12.94
#